data_AF-B4FGJ7-F1
#
_entry.id   AF-B4FGJ7-F1
#
_cell.length_a   1.000
_cell.length_b   1.000
_cell.length_c   1.000
_cell.angle_alpha   90.00
_cell.angle_beta   90.00
_cell.angle_gamma   90.00
#
_symmetry.space_group_name_H-M   'P 1'
#
loop_
_entity.id
_entity.type
_entity.pdbx_description
1 polymer ?
#
loop_
_entity_poly.entity_id
_entity_poly.type
_entity_poly.pdbx_seq_one_letter_code
_entity_poly.pdbx_strand_id
1 'polypeptide(L)'
;MPARQSKRAPKQTSLKKTSQPKAESPLGSFLSSLGLEKYSITFQAEEVDMAALRHMTESDLKALGIPMGPRKKIILALEPRA
;
A
#
# COMPACT_ATOMS: atom_id res chain seq x y z
N MET A 1 -24.38 2.40 -53.55
CA MET A 1 -23.94 1.06 -53.06
C MET A 1 -22.47 1.17 -52.64
N PRO A 2 -22.00 0.42 -51.61
CA PRO A 2 -21.31 0.98 -50.43
C PRO A 2 -19.80 0.67 -50.32
N ALA A 3 -19.09 1.42 -49.46
CA ALA A 3 -17.87 0.95 -48.79
C ALA A 3 -17.99 1.21 -47.28
N ARG A 4 -17.99 0.12 -46.50
CA ARG A 4 -18.09 0.07 -45.03
C ARG A 4 -16.90 -0.73 -44.51
N GLN A 5 -15.90 -0.09 -43.92
CA GLN A 5 -14.93 -0.75 -43.03
C GLN A 5 -14.26 0.30 -42.13
N SER A 6 -14.66 0.37 -40.85
CA SER A 6 -13.93 -0.11 -39.66
C SER A 6 -12.70 0.73 -39.30
N LYS A 7 -12.34 1.02 -38.05
CA LYS A 7 -12.89 0.82 -36.70
C LYS A 7 -11.86 1.54 -35.79
N ARG A 8 -12.36 2.23 -34.75
CA ARG A 8 -11.75 2.44 -33.41
C ARG A 8 -10.63 3.50 -33.23
N ALA A 9 -11.02 4.54 -32.50
CA ALA A 9 -10.21 5.35 -31.58
C ALA A 9 -9.83 4.56 -30.30
N PRO A 10 -9.31 5.21 -29.24
CA PRO A 10 -7.93 5.67 -29.01
C PRO A 10 -7.20 4.79 -27.96
N LYS A 11 -5.86 4.82 -27.95
CA LYS A 11 -5.02 4.07 -26.99
C LYS A 11 -5.02 4.78 -25.63
N GLN A 12 -5.93 4.34 -24.77
CA GLN A 12 -5.97 4.64 -23.34
C GLN A 12 -5.41 3.45 -22.57
N THR A 13 -4.17 3.56 -22.08
CA THR A 13 -3.59 2.60 -21.13
C THR A 13 -2.65 3.30 -20.15
N SER A 14 -3.19 4.23 -19.33
CA SER A 14 -2.66 4.41 -17.98
C SER A 14 -3.48 3.53 -17.05
N LEU A 15 -2.76 2.68 -16.34
CA LEU A 15 -3.27 1.50 -15.66
C LEU A 15 -4.38 1.83 -14.67
N LYS A 16 -5.52 1.17 -14.87
CA LYS A 16 -6.49 0.89 -13.82
C LYS A 16 -5.83 -0.02 -12.78
N LYS A 17 -6.06 0.24 -11.50
CA LYS A 17 -6.67 -0.75 -10.57
C LYS A 17 -6.93 -0.11 -9.21
N THR A 18 -8.16 0.36 -9.07
CA THR A 18 -9.04 0.03 -7.93
C THR A 18 -8.36 0.03 -6.56
N SER A 19 -8.25 1.22 -5.96
CA SER A 19 -8.24 1.37 -4.51
C SER A 19 -9.55 0.80 -3.99
N GLN A 20 -9.55 -0.50 -3.65
CA GLN A 20 -10.70 -1.14 -3.04
C GLN A 20 -11.09 -0.37 -1.77
N PRO A 21 -12.39 -0.25 -1.44
CA PRO A 21 -12.81 0.09 -0.09
C PRO A 21 -12.59 -1.14 0.78
N LYS A 22 -11.33 -1.50 1.03
CA LYS A 22 -10.98 -2.51 2.02
C LYS A 22 -10.93 -1.71 3.32
N ALA A 23 -11.97 -1.90 4.15
CA ALA A 23 -12.17 -1.34 5.48
C ALA A 23 -10.96 -0.53 5.95
N GLU A 24 -11.13 0.79 6.14
CA GLU A 24 -10.11 1.68 6.71
C GLU A 24 -9.65 1.13 8.06
N SER A 25 -8.74 0.15 8.02
CA SER A 25 -8.02 -0.28 9.19
C SER A 25 -7.11 0.90 9.51
N PRO A 26 -7.02 1.31 10.78
CA PRO A 26 -6.15 2.43 11.18
C PRO A 26 -4.71 2.26 10.66
N LEU A 27 -4.28 1.00 10.52
CA LEU A 27 -3.01 0.63 9.90
C LEU A 27 -2.94 0.91 8.40
N GLY A 28 -3.97 0.55 7.63
CA GLY A 28 -4.03 0.84 6.20
C GLY A 28 -3.98 2.34 5.91
N SER A 29 -4.71 3.13 6.71
CA SER A 29 -4.69 4.60 6.61
C SER A 29 -3.33 5.20 6.97
N PHE A 30 -2.68 4.70 8.04
CA PHE A 30 -1.33 5.09 8.41
C PHE A 30 -0.30 4.79 7.31
N LEU A 31 -0.34 3.57 6.76
CA LEU A 31 0.56 3.18 5.67
C LEU A 31 0.29 3.99 4.40
N SER A 32 -0.98 4.27 4.08
CA SER A 32 -1.33 5.10 2.92
C SER A 32 -0.83 6.54 3.09
N SER A 33 -0.91 7.11 4.30
CA SER A 33 -0.32 8.43 4.64
C SER A 33 1.20 8.49 4.43
N LEU A 34 1.91 7.38 4.65
CA LEU A 34 3.35 7.26 4.40
C LEU A 34 3.72 6.95 2.93
N GLY A 35 2.72 6.70 2.06
CA GLY A 35 2.90 6.22 0.68
C GLY A 35 3.27 4.74 0.59
N LEU A 36 2.91 3.97 1.62
CA LEU A 36 3.27 2.57 1.86
C LEU A 36 2.07 1.63 1.82
N GLU A 37 0.93 2.04 1.24
CA GLU A 37 -0.30 1.23 1.20
C GLU A 37 -0.10 -0.17 0.59
N LYS A 38 0.88 -0.30 -0.33
CA LYS A 38 1.23 -1.58 -0.94
C LYS A 38 1.67 -2.64 0.08
N TYR A 39 2.20 -2.21 1.23
CA TYR A 39 2.60 -3.10 2.33
C TYR A 39 1.43 -3.43 3.25
N SER A 40 0.30 -2.71 3.17
CA SER A 40 -0.91 -2.99 3.97
C SER A 40 -1.38 -4.44 3.82
N ILE A 41 -1.20 -5.01 2.61
CA ILE A 41 -1.52 -6.42 2.35
C ILE A 41 -0.62 -7.36 3.18
N THR A 42 0.68 -7.06 3.26
CA THR A 42 1.64 -7.83 4.05
C THR A 42 1.33 -7.75 5.54
N PHE A 43 1.01 -6.56 6.04
CA PHE A 43 0.62 -6.39 7.43
C PHE A 43 -0.70 -7.09 7.76
N GLN A 44 -1.68 -7.04 6.85
CA GLN A 44 -2.95 -7.75 7.00
C GLN A 44 -2.74 -9.27 6.98
N ALA A 45 -1.81 -9.77 6.15
CA ALA A 45 -1.48 -11.19 6.09
C ALA A 45 -0.79 -11.68 7.37
N GLU A 46 0.04 -10.85 7.98
CA GLU A 46 0.70 -11.15 9.26
C GLU A 46 -0.16 -10.76 10.49
N GLU A 47 -1.43 -10.38 10.27
CA GLU A 47 -2.36 -9.94 11.32
C GLU A 47 -1.81 -8.83 12.23
N VAL A 48 -0.99 -7.94 11.66
CA VAL A 48 -0.46 -6.79 12.39
C VAL A 48 -1.54 -5.72 12.51
N ASP A 49 -1.78 -5.30 13.74
CA ASP A 49 -2.63 -4.15 14.08
C ASP A 49 -1.81 -2.93 14.49
N MET A 50 -2.45 -1.76 14.66
CA MET A 50 -1.77 -0.55 15.14
C MET A 50 -1.07 -0.73 16.50
N ALA A 51 -1.58 -1.60 17.36
CA ALA A 51 -0.94 -1.92 18.63
C ALA A 51 0.35 -2.73 18.40
N ALA A 52 0.27 -3.81 17.64
CA ALA A 52 1.42 -4.63 17.26
C ALA A 52 2.47 -3.77 16.54
N LEU A 53 2.03 -2.94 15.58
CA LEU A 53 2.89 -2.04 14.82
C LEU A 53 3.73 -1.14 15.75
N ARG A 54 3.17 -0.59 16.82
CA ARG A 54 3.92 0.22 17.81
C ARG A 54 4.99 -0.56 18.59
N HIS A 55 4.84 -1.88 18.68
CA HIS A 55 5.82 -2.77 19.30
C HIS A 55 6.77 -3.42 18.28
N MET A 56 6.52 -3.26 16.98
CA MET A 56 7.40 -3.77 15.94
C MET A 56 8.68 -2.96 15.88
N THR A 57 9.79 -3.67 15.87
CA THR A 57 11.10 -3.11 15.66
C THR A 57 11.46 -3.13 14.18
N GLU A 58 12.65 -2.63 13.85
CA GLU A 58 13.24 -2.93 12.55
C GLU A 58 13.11 -4.42 12.27
N SER A 59 13.64 -5.32 13.10
CA SER A 59 13.72 -6.77 12.84
C SER A 59 12.42 -7.36 12.29
N ASP A 60 11.29 -7.02 12.91
CA ASP A 60 9.97 -7.52 12.52
C ASP A 60 9.54 -7.03 11.13
N LEU A 61 9.75 -5.75 10.82
CA LEU A 61 9.48 -5.22 9.48
C LEU A 61 10.36 -5.87 8.38
N LYS A 62 11.56 -6.38 8.72
CA LYS A 62 12.36 -7.16 7.76
C LYS A 62 11.83 -8.58 7.60
N ALA A 63 11.31 -9.18 8.68
CA ALA A 63 10.63 -10.48 8.59
C ALA A 63 9.41 -10.38 7.66
N LEU A 64 8.68 -9.27 7.70
CA LEU A 64 7.62 -8.93 6.74
C LEU A 64 8.09 -8.72 5.29
N GLY A 65 9.40 -8.69 5.02
CA GLY A 65 9.93 -8.41 3.68
C GLY A 65 9.91 -6.93 3.28
N ILE A 66 9.85 -6.01 4.26
CA ILE A 66 9.89 -4.57 3.99
C ILE A 66 11.35 -4.10 3.83
N PRO A 67 11.71 -3.45 2.70
CA PRO A 67 13.06 -2.95 2.47
C PRO A 67 13.42 -1.79 3.41
N MET A 68 14.73 -1.51 3.56
CA MET A 68 15.25 -0.58 4.58
C MET A 68 14.64 0.83 4.53
N GLY A 69 14.30 1.36 3.36
CA GLY A 69 13.70 2.70 3.23
C GLY A 69 12.31 2.81 3.90
N PRO A 70 11.29 2.10 3.40
CA PRO A 70 9.96 2.05 4.01
C PRO A 70 9.98 1.65 5.48
N ARG A 71 10.84 0.70 5.85
CA ARG A 71 11.03 0.22 7.21
C ARG A 71 11.38 1.34 8.18
N LYS A 72 12.37 2.16 7.81
CA LYS A 72 12.73 3.35 8.60
C LYS A 72 11.63 4.41 8.62
N LYS A 73 10.91 4.62 7.50
CA LYS A 73 9.78 5.57 7.48
C LYS A 73 8.68 5.19 8.46
N ILE A 74 8.34 3.91 8.56
CA ILE A 74 7.30 3.40 9.46
C ILE A 74 7.72 3.60 10.92
N ILE A 75 8.93 3.16 11.27
CA ILE A 75 9.45 3.31 12.64
C ILE A 75 9.54 4.77 13.03
N LEU A 76 10.08 5.63 12.16
CA LEU A 76 10.20 7.06 12.43
C LEU A 76 8.84 7.76 12.54
N ALA A 77 7.79 7.21 11.93
CA ALA A 77 6.43 7.68 12.07
C ALA A 77 5.70 7.11 13.31
N LEU A 78 6.20 6.02 13.91
CA LEU A 78 5.73 5.44 15.16
C LEU A 78 6.49 5.94 16.38
N GLU A 79 7.75 6.35 16.18
CA GLU A 79 8.59 6.92 17.21
C GLU A 79 7.94 8.23 17.65
N PRO A 80 7.50 8.34 18.91
CA PRO A 80 6.94 9.58 19.40
C PRO A 80 8.02 10.64 19.30
N ARG A 81 7.76 11.69 18.53
CA ARG A 81 8.57 12.91 18.61
C ARG A 81 8.46 13.42 20.04
N ALA A 82 9.47 13.14 20.85
CA ALA A 82 9.75 13.86 22.08
C ALA A 82 10.28 15.27 21.77
#